data_AF-A0A2E0ZA80-F1
#
_entry.id   AF-A0A2E0ZA80-F1
#
_cell.length_a   1.000
_cell.length_b   1.000
_cell.length_c   1.000
_cell.angle_alpha   90.00
_cell.angle_beta   90.00
_cell.angle_gamma   90.00
#
_symmetry.space_group_name_H-M   'P 1'
#
loop_
_entity.id
_entity.type
_entity.pdbx_description
1 polymer ?
#
loop_
_entity_poly.entity_id
_entity_poly.type
_entity_poly.pdbx_seq_one_letter_code
_entity_poly.pdbx_strand_id
1 'polypeptide(L)'
;MTIRTQIKVVREGLRQGSYISEAAVSQGILLPILHELGWPIFNTSVVTPEFTVEARRVDYALCHPANRPSVFVEVKKVGLSDGADKQLFEYAFHLGVPMAILTDGEEWSFYLPGEQGRYDERRVYKLNLLERDVDEAVSRLERYLSYTAVCSGDALKSARSDYQNVARDREIKAVLPKAWSTLLEEQDSLLVELLSDKVEDLCGYKPDLELCSRFLLAMAGKASPTTKVPEITNYPRESNRKAKERKATATRNKYSFKFKQKTYSASSARDVMTQLLQLLADEDDTFLERFASRKHGKKRRYIARVREDLYPGRPDLADEHSVEVVPGWWLGTNYSRSNIQQIIDLALEVAHPNLRSKIEANVL
;
A
#
# COMPACT_ATOMS: atom_id res chain seq x y z
N MET A 1 27.64 8.92 -24.63
CA MET A 1 27.13 10.26 -24.23
C MET A 1 26.75 10.13 -22.76
N THR A 2 25.80 10.89 -22.21
CA THR A 2 25.11 10.46 -20.99
C THR A 2 23.66 10.20 -21.37
N ILE A 3 22.96 9.32 -20.63
CA ILE A 3 21.53 9.07 -20.84
C ILE A 3 20.70 10.36 -20.84
N ARG A 4 21.06 11.32 -19.99
CA ARG A 4 20.42 12.64 -19.92
C ARG A 4 20.52 13.40 -21.23
N THR A 5 21.71 13.43 -21.83
CA THR A 5 21.95 14.07 -23.13
C THR A 5 21.21 13.32 -24.23
N GLN A 6 21.21 11.98 -24.20
CA GLN A 6 20.50 11.16 -25.18
C GLN A 6 18.98 11.42 -25.15
N ILE A 7 18.37 11.51 -23.96
CA ILE A 7 16.93 11.83 -23.83
C ILE A 7 16.62 13.21 -24.42
N LYS A 8 17.51 14.21 -24.23
CA LYS A 8 17.32 15.54 -24.85
C LYS A 8 17.37 15.48 -26.38
N VAL A 9 18.30 14.72 -26.94
CA VAL A 9 18.39 14.50 -28.40
C VAL A 9 17.12 13.83 -28.92
N VAL A 10 16.67 12.77 -28.25
CA VAL A 10 15.43 12.04 -28.59
C VAL A 10 14.21 12.96 -28.55
N ARG A 11 14.07 13.79 -27.50
CA ARG A 11 12.96 14.76 -27.39
C ARG A 11 12.91 15.72 -28.57
N GLU A 12 14.08 16.22 -28.98
CA GLU A 12 14.16 17.14 -30.10
C GLU A 12 13.79 16.45 -31.42
N GLY A 13 14.31 15.24 -31.67
CA GLY A 13 13.92 14.44 -32.84
C GLY A 13 12.43 14.07 -32.86
N LEU A 14 11.82 13.79 -31.70
CA LEU A 14 10.39 13.53 -31.58
C LEU A 14 9.56 14.77 -31.96
N ARG A 15 9.93 15.96 -31.46
CA ARG A 15 9.27 17.23 -31.80
C ARG A 15 9.39 17.57 -33.28
N GLN A 16 10.49 17.18 -33.91
CA GLN A 16 10.73 17.37 -35.34
C GLN A 16 10.08 16.28 -36.21
N GLY A 17 9.47 15.24 -35.62
CA GLY A 17 8.87 14.13 -36.36
C GLY A 17 9.89 13.26 -37.10
N SER A 18 11.14 13.19 -36.62
CA SER A 18 12.23 12.49 -37.31
C SER A 18 12.09 10.96 -37.31
N TYR A 19 11.24 10.39 -36.46
CA TYR A 19 11.09 8.95 -36.25
C TYR A 19 9.80 8.42 -36.89
N ILE A 20 9.83 8.17 -38.20
CA ILE A 20 8.64 7.86 -39.01
C ILE A 20 8.24 6.37 -39.07
N SER A 21 9.07 5.47 -38.54
CA SER A 21 8.87 4.01 -38.58
C SER A 21 9.38 3.32 -37.30
N GLU A 22 8.94 2.09 -37.06
CA GLU A 22 9.42 1.24 -35.94
C GLU A 22 10.93 1.03 -35.99
N ALA A 23 11.50 0.87 -37.19
CA ALA A 23 12.95 0.80 -37.38
C ALA A 23 13.64 2.12 -36.96
N ALA A 24 13.06 3.28 -37.29
CA ALA A 24 13.61 4.57 -36.88
C ALA A 24 13.52 4.77 -35.36
N VAL A 25 12.43 4.34 -34.72
CA VAL A 25 12.31 4.35 -33.25
C VAL A 25 13.33 3.39 -32.62
N SER A 26 13.47 2.18 -33.16
CA SER A 26 14.42 1.19 -32.66
C SER A 26 15.86 1.69 -32.72
N GLN A 27 16.31 2.14 -33.90
CA GLN A 27 17.70 2.55 -34.14
C GLN A 27 18.02 3.94 -33.59
N GLY A 28 17.04 4.85 -33.61
CA GLY A 28 17.22 6.25 -33.24
C GLY A 28 16.88 6.59 -31.80
N ILE A 29 16.14 5.72 -31.10
CA ILE A 29 15.68 5.95 -29.72
C ILE A 29 16.02 4.77 -28.81
N LEU A 30 15.45 3.58 -29.06
CA LEU A 30 15.57 2.44 -28.16
C LEU A 30 17.02 2.00 -27.97
N LEU A 31 17.73 1.66 -29.05
CA LEU A 31 19.11 1.17 -28.97
C LEU A 31 20.08 2.21 -28.38
N PRO A 32 20.03 3.51 -28.75
CA PRO A 32 20.81 4.53 -28.09
C PRO A 32 20.53 4.64 -26.58
N ILE A 33 19.25 4.58 -26.17
CA ILE A 33 18.89 4.60 -24.73
C ILE A 33 19.43 3.35 -24.02
N LEU A 34 19.27 2.16 -24.60
CA LEU A 34 19.80 0.92 -24.03
C LEU A 34 21.32 0.95 -23.89
N HIS A 35 22.03 1.48 -24.90
CA HIS A 35 23.48 1.67 -24.83
C HIS A 35 23.89 2.57 -23.67
N GLU A 36 23.23 3.72 -23.50
CA GLU A 36 23.49 4.64 -22.39
C GLU A 36 23.07 4.07 -21.02
N LEU A 37 22.13 3.12 -21.00
CA LEU A 37 21.75 2.33 -19.82
C LEU A 37 22.72 1.17 -19.52
N GLY A 38 23.80 1.04 -20.28
CA GLY A 38 24.87 0.06 -20.07
C GLY A 38 24.64 -1.30 -20.72
N TRP A 39 23.63 -1.44 -21.59
CA TRP A 39 23.44 -2.69 -22.33
C TRP A 39 24.49 -2.86 -23.42
N PRO A 40 25.09 -4.07 -23.57
CA PRO A 40 25.98 -4.37 -24.68
C PRO A 40 25.16 -4.61 -25.96
N ILE A 41 24.68 -3.54 -26.59
CA ILE A 41 23.73 -3.59 -27.73
C ILE A 41 24.27 -4.33 -28.97
N PHE A 42 25.59 -4.50 -29.09
CA PHE A 42 26.21 -5.28 -30.18
C PHE A 42 26.38 -6.77 -29.84
N ASN A 43 26.11 -7.15 -28.59
CA ASN A 43 26.13 -8.55 -28.18
C ASN A 43 24.72 -9.14 -28.29
N THR A 44 24.48 -9.88 -29.37
CA THR A 44 23.18 -10.49 -29.69
C THR A 44 22.73 -11.57 -28.70
N SER A 45 23.62 -12.05 -27.83
CA SER A 45 23.24 -12.97 -26.73
C SER A 45 22.68 -12.23 -25.50
N VAL A 46 22.83 -10.91 -25.43
CA VAL A 46 22.38 -10.06 -24.32
C VAL A 46 21.31 -9.08 -24.77
N VAL A 47 21.42 -8.51 -25.96
CA VAL A 47 20.37 -7.72 -26.61
C VAL A 47 20.05 -8.40 -27.93
N THR A 48 19.02 -9.26 -27.92
CA THR A 48 18.66 -10.09 -29.08
C THR A 48 17.54 -9.41 -29.86
N PRO A 49 17.81 -8.86 -31.06
CA PRO A 49 16.75 -8.36 -31.94
C PRO A 49 15.94 -9.52 -32.52
N GLU A 50 14.69 -9.27 -32.89
CA GLU A 50 13.80 -10.21 -33.59
C GLU A 50 13.72 -11.57 -32.88
N PHE A 51 13.66 -11.53 -31.54
CA PHE A 51 13.71 -12.72 -30.70
C PHE A 51 12.50 -13.60 -30.98
N THR A 52 12.76 -14.77 -31.52
CA THR A 52 11.73 -15.73 -31.93
C THR A 52 11.64 -16.84 -30.90
N VAL A 53 10.43 -17.13 -30.43
CA VAL A 53 10.15 -18.37 -29.70
C VAL A 53 8.91 -18.98 -30.30
N GLU A 54 9.03 -20.24 -30.71
CA GLU A 54 8.02 -20.95 -31.46
C GLU A 54 7.63 -20.19 -32.75
N ALA A 55 6.36 -19.83 -32.91
CA ALA A 55 5.81 -19.17 -34.10
C ALA A 55 5.63 -17.65 -33.94
N ARG A 56 6.09 -17.08 -32.82
CA ARG A 56 5.94 -15.64 -32.50
C ARG A 56 7.29 -14.98 -32.32
N ARG A 57 7.30 -13.67 -32.56
CA ARG A 57 8.50 -12.83 -32.59
C ARG A 57 8.25 -11.56 -31.80
N VAL A 58 9.26 -11.14 -31.03
CA VAL A 58 9.30 -9.87 -30.31
C VAL A 58 10.46 -9.06 -30.85
N ASP A 59 10.31 -7.75 -30.96
CA ASP A 59 11.33 -6.89 -31.57
C ASP A 59 12.68 -6.97 -30.86
N TYR A 60 12.70 -6.97 -29.52
CA TYR A 60 13.92 -7.17 -28.74
C TYR A 60 13.68 -8.01 -27.47
N ALA A 61 14.62 -8.91 -27.20
CA ALA A 61 14.78 -9.55 -25.91
C ALA A 61 16.06 -9.07 -25.23
N LEU A 62 15.92 -8.54 -24.02
CA LEU A 62 17.03 -8.20 -23.14
C LEU A 62 17.29 -9.38 -22.21
N CYS A 63 18.44 -10.01 -22.39
CA CYS A 63 18.76 -11.31 -21.81
C CYS A 63 19.75 -11.20 -20.66
N HIS A 64 19.37 -11.75 -19.51
CA HIS A 64 20.28 -12.01 -18.40
C HIS A 64 19.83 -13.24 -17.59
N PRO A 65 20.65 -14.31 -17.49
CA PRO A 65 21.94 -14.53 -18.18
C PRO A 65 21.80 -14.56 -19.72
N ALA A 66 22.92 -14.62 -20.44
CA ALA A 66 22.94 -14.61 -21.91
C ALA A 66 21.98 -15.67 -22.51
N ASN A 67 21.27 -15.30 -23.57
CA ASN A 67 20.21 -16.05 -24.25
C ASN A 67 18.97 -16.39 -23.39
N ARG A 68 18.88 -15.86 -22.16
CA ARG A 68 17.70 -16.03 -21.30
C ARG A 68 16.98 -14.70 -21.12
N PRO A 69 15.79 -14.51 -21.70
CA PRO A 69 15.09 -13.23 -21.67
C PRO A 69 14.69 -12.84 -20.25
N SER A 70 15.04 -11.62 -19.86
CA SER A 70 14.61 -10.97 -18.61
C SER A 70 13.59 -9.87 -18.88
N VAL A 71 13.71 -9.18 -20.03
CA VAL A 71 12.78 -8.14 -20.45
C VAL A 71 12.49 -8.33 -21.93
N PHE A 72 11.20 -8.31 -22.29
CA PHE A 72 10.79 -8.16 -23.68
C PHE A 72 10.47 -6.71 -23.99
N VAL A 73 10.86 -6.25 -25.18
CA VAL A 73 10.59 -4.90 -25.65
C VAL A 73 9.94 -4.99 -27.02
N GLU A 74 8.75 -4.41 -27.14
CA GLU A 74 8.02 -4.22 -28.39
C GLU A 74 8.06 -2.74 -28.77
N VAL A 75 8.37 -2.48 -30.03
CA VAL A 75 8.49 -1.15 -30.60
C VAL A 75 7.33 -0.88 -31.55
N LYS A 76 6.66 0.25 -31.37
CA LYS A 76 5.64 0.75 -32.29
C LYS A 76 6.11 2.02 -32.98
N LYS A 77 5.40 2.41 -34.02
CA LYS A 77 5.55 3.73 -34.63
C LYS A 77 5.03 4.81 -33.68
N VAL A 78 5.71 5.96 -33.65
CA VAL A 78 5.33 7.13 -32.83
C VAL A 78 3.84 7.45 -32.98
N GLY A 79 3.14 7.59 -31.85
CA GLY A 79 1.71 7.87 -31.75
C GLY A 79 0.81 6.63 -31.83
N LEU A 80 1.37 5.41 -31.92
CA LEU A 80 0.64 4.15 -32.00
C LEU A 80 0.95 3.19 -30.83
N SER A 81 1.44 3.72 -29.70
CA SER A 81 1.61 2.99 -28.43
C SER A 81 0.29 2.66 -27.72
N ASP A 82 -0.82 3.30 -28.10
CA ASP A 82 -2.12 3.18 -27.43
C ASP A 82 -2.88 1.95 -27.92
N GLY A 83 -2.64 0.86 -27.21
CA GLY A 83 -3.22 -0.43 -27.50
C GLY A 83 -2.45 -1.47 -26.72
N ALA A 84 -3.16 -2.31 -25.98
CA ALA A 84 -2.53 -3.46 -25.39
C ALA A 84 -1.97 -4.32 -26.52
N ASP A 85 -0.65 -4.41 -26.65
CA ASP A 85 -0.08 -5.52 -27.39
C ASP A 85 -0.28 -6.77 -26.53
N LYS A 86 -1.54 -7.24 -26.47
CA LYS A 86 -1.95 -8.43 -25.72
C LYS A 86 -1.04 -9.60 -26.10
N GLN A 87 -0.57 -9.62 -27.35
CA GLN A 87 0.34 -10.62 -27.85
C GLN A 87 1.69 -10.59 -27.14
N LEU A 88 2.33 -9.41 -27.00
CA LEU A 88 3.56 -9.24 -26.22
C LEU A 88 3.36 -9.74 -24.78
N PHE A 89 2.25 -9.32 -24.17
CA PHE A 89 1.98 -9.61 -22.76
C PHE A 89 1.69 -11.09 -22.50
N GLU A 90 0.80 -11.70 -23.27
CA GLU A 90 0.47 -13.13 -23.18
C GLU A 90 1.73 -13.97 -23.37
N TYR A 91 2.55 -13.58 -24.34
CA TYR A 91 3.78 -14.27 -24.64
C TYR A 91 4.82 -14.15 -23.52
N ALA A 92 5.03 -12.94 -23.00
CA ALA A 92 5.90 -12.72 -21.84
C ALA A 92 5.41 -13.53 -20.62
N PHE A 93 4.09 -13.60 -20.41
CA PHE A 93 3.49 -14.40 -19.35
C PHE A 93 3.74 -15.91 -19.55
N HIS A 94 3.49 -16.45 -20.74
CA HIS A 94 3.66 -17.88 -21.03
C HIS A 94 5.12 -18.34 -20.91
N LEU A 95 6.08 -17.51 -21.33
CA LEU A 95 7.51 -17.81 -21.23
C LEU A 95 8.11 -17.46 -19.85
N GLY A 96 7.31 -16.91 -18.93
CA GLY A 96 7.76 -16.51 -17.61
C GLY A 96 8.77 -15.36 -17.63
N VAL A 97 8.74 -14.52 -18.66
CA VAL A 97 9.56 -13.32 -18.74
C VAL A 97 9.00 -12.28 -17.77
N PRO A 98 9.81 -11.82 -16.79
CA PRO A 98 9.28 -11.10 -15.63
C PRO A 98 8.83 -9.67 -15.93
N MET A 99 9.33 -9.06 -17.01
CA MET A 99 9.00 -7.69 -17.40
C MET A 99 8.77 -7.59 -18.92
N ALA A 100 7.83 -6.75 -19.31
CA ALA A 100 7.60 -6.39 -20.71
C ALA A 100 7.49 -4.88 -20.85
N ILE A 101 8.01 -4.35 -21.95
CA ILE A 101 8.01 -2.92 -22.28
C ILE A 101 7.39 -2.74 -23.65
N LEU A 102 6.44 -1.82 -23.74
CA LEU A 102 5.89 -1.35 -25.01
C LEU A 102 6.30 0.10 -25.17
N THR A 103 6.93 0.44 -26.30
CA THR A 103 7.33 1.82 -26.58
C THR A 103 7.14 2.20 -28.02
N ASP A 104 6.78 3.45 -28.28
CA ASP A 104 6.85 4.07 -29.60
C ASP A 104 7.94 5.15 -29.69
N GLY A 105 8.84 5.18 -28.69
CA GLY A 105 9.87 6.18 -28.52
C GLY A 105 9.44 7.37 -27.67
N GLU A 106 8.23 7.89 -27.85
CA GLU A 106 7.67 8.95 -27.02
C GLU A 106 7.16 8.38 -25.69
N GLU A 107 6.33 7.35 -25.76
CA GLU A 107 5.73 6.69 -24.62
C GLU A 107 6.43 5.36 -24.33
N TRP A 108 6.60 5.07 -23.05
CA TRP A 108 7.20 3.85 -22.53
C TRP A 108 6.31 3.28 -21.44
N SER A 109 5.68 2.15 -21.72
CA SER A 109 4.83 1.46 -20.76
C SER A 109 5.55 0.23 -20.21
N PHE A 110 5.70 0.18 -18.90
CA PHE A 110 6.36 -0.92 -18.18
C PHE A 110 5.30 -1.85 -17.56
N TYR A 111 5.37 -3.13 -17.89
CA TYR A 111 4.40 -4.14 -17.46
C TYR A 111 5.07 -5.25 -16.65
N LEU A 112 4.28 -5.85 -15.76
CA LEU A 112 4.65 -7.08 -15.04
C LEU A 112 3.71 -8.23 -15.45
N PRO A 113 4.12 -9.05 -16.43
CA PRO A 113 3.28 -10.13 -16.96
C PRO A 113 2.73 -11.08 -15.91
N GLY A 114 3.57 -11.49 -14.96
CA GLY A 114 3.24 -12.49 -13.94
C GLY A 114 2.41 -12.00 -12.75
N GLU A 115 2.13 -10.70 -12.63
CA GLU A 115 1.37 -10.14 -11.49
C GLU A 115 -0.15 -10.23 -11.70
N GLN A 116 -0.94 -9.97 -10.66
CA GLN A 116 -2.40 -10.13 -10.68
C GLN A 116 -3.14 -8.98 -11.41
N GLY A 117 -4.45 -9.13 -11.65
CA GLY A 117 -5.29 -8.09 -12.26
C GLY A 117 -5.40 -8.18 -13.78
N ARG A 118 -6.12 -7.23 -14.39
CA ARG A 118 -6.27 -7.11 -15.85
C ARG A 118 -5.00 -6.55 -16.49
N TYR A 119 -4.93 -6.61 -17.82
CA TYR A 119 -3.79 -6.09 -18.60
C TYR A 119 -3.44 -4.64 -18.23
N ASP A 120 -4.44 -3.77 -18.25
CA ASP A 120 -4.31 -2.34 -17.94
C ASP A 120 -3.91 -2.10 -16.48
N GLU A 121 -4.22 -3.06 -15.62
CA GLU A 121 -3.91 -3.03 -14.20
C GLU A 121 -2.47 -3.45 -13.90
N ARG A 122 -1.86 -4.29 -14.75
CA ARG A 122 -0.48 -4.78 -14.63
C ARG A 122 0.57 -3.84 -15.22
N ARG A 123 0.14 -2.70 -15.76
CA ARG A 123 1.03 -1.60 -16.13
C ARG A 123 1.50 -0.88 -14.87
N VAL A 124 2.78 -0.99 -14.58
CA VAL A 124 3.41 -0.38 -13.40
C VAL A 124 3.56 1.13 -13.59
N TYR A 125 4.00 1.54 -14.77
CA TYR A 125 4.29 2.94 -15.06
C TYR A 125 4.17 3.22 -16.56
N LYS A 126 3.70 4.43 -16.89
CA LYS A 126 3.68 4.99 -18.26
C LYS A 126 4.51 6.28 -18.24
N LEU A 127 5.65 6.25 -18.92
CA LEU A 127 6.54 7.40 -19.08
C LEU A 127 6.28 8.02 -20.45
N ASN A 128 5.87 9.28 -20.52
CA ASN A 128 5.88 10.06 -21.76
C ASN A 128 7.10 10.98 -21.74
N LEU A 129 8.00 10.82 -22.71
CA LEU A 129 9.25 11.56 -22.81
C LEU A 129 9.04 13.03 -23.19
N LEU A 130 7.91 13.45 -23.76
CA LEU A 130 7.65 14.87 -24.05
C LEU A 130 6.99 15.59 -22.87
N GLU A 131 6.19 14.88 -22.07
CA GLU A 131 5.44 15.46 -20.95
C GLU A 131 6.23 15.55 -19.64
N ARG A 132 7.09 14.57 -19.36
CA ARG A 132 7.78 14.46 -18.06
C ARG A 132 9.00 15.35 -17.95
N ASP A 133 9.52 15.55 -16.75
CA ASP A 133 10.84 16.17 -16.59
C ASP A 133 11.96 15.23 -17.08
N VAL A 134 13.07 15.79 -17.56
CA VAL A 134 14.21 14.99 -18.06
C VAL A 134 14.82 14.14 -16.96
N ASP A 135 14.98 14.69 -15.76
CA ASP A 135 15.60 13.98 -14.64
C ASP A 135 14.67 12.89 -14.10
N GLU A 136 13.34 13.11 -14.14
CA GLU A 136 12.35 12.04 -13.89
C GLU A 136 12.46 10.92 -14.94
N ALA A 137 12.54 11.26 -16.24
CA ALA A 137 12.66 10.27 -17.31
C ALA A 137 13.94 9.43 -17.17
N VAL A 138 15.08 10.08 -16.89
CA VAL A 138 16.35 9.39 -16.59
C VAL A 138 16.17 8.42 -15.42
N SER A 139 15.65 8.92 -14.29
CA SER A 139 15.49 8.11 -13.08
C SER A 139 14.60 6.88 -13.31
N ARG A 140 13.52 7.02 -14.08
CA ARG A 140 12.59 5.91 -14.38
C ARG A 140 13.20 4.89 -15.33
N LEU A 141 13.89 5.34 -16.38
CA LEU A 141 14.59 4.46 -17.31
C LEU A 141 15.73 3.70 -16.61
N GLU A 142 16.53 4.38 -15.78
CA GLU A 142 17.59 3.72 -15.01
C GLU A 142 17.03 2.70 -14.02
N ARG A 143 15.98 3.06 -13.27
CA ARG A 143 15.35 2.21 -12.26
C ARG A 143 14.81 0.91 -12.85
N TYR A 144 14.19 0.95 -14.03
CA TYR A 144 13.52 -0.22 -14.60
C TYR A 144 14.28 -0.92 -15.73
N LEU A 145 15.24 -0.24 -16.36
CA LEU A 145 15.85 -0.72 -17.60
C LEU A 145 17.38 -0.64 -17.62
N SER A 146 18.05 -0.12 -16.60
CA SER A 146 19.53 -0.18 -16.57
C SER A 146 20.02 -1.62 -16.55
N TYR A 147 21.10 -1.90 -17.30
CA TYR A 147 21.68 -3.23 -17.40
C TYR A 147 22.00 -3.80 -16.01
N THR A 148 22.62 -2.98 -15.15
CA THR A 148 22.98 -3.36 -13.79
C THR A 148 21.76 -3.72 -12.94
N ALA A 149 20.70 -2.90 -12.95
CA ALA A 149 19.50 -3.15 -12.16
C ALA A 149 18.70 -4.35 -12.66
N VAL A 150 18.70 -4.61 -13.97
CA VAL A 150 18.08 -5.82 -14.54
C VAL A 150 18.87 -7.06 -14.15
N CYS A 151 20.20 -7.01 -14.25
CA CYS A 151 21.07 -8.14 -13.88
C CYS A 151 20.99 -8.49 -12.38
N SER A 152 20.95 -7.50 -11.50
CA SER A 152 20.83 -7.71 -10.04
C SER A 152 19.41 -8.11 -9.60
N GLY A 153 18.42 -7.98 -10.49
CA GLY A 153 17.00 -8.15 -10.21
C GLY A 153 16.36 -6.98 -9.44
N ASP A 154 17.09 -5.90 -9.22
CA ASP A 154 16.58 -4.71 -8.51
C ASP A 154 15.54 -3.93 -9.34
N ALA A 155 15.65 -3.97 -10.67
CA ALA A 155 14.63 -3.43 -11.57
C ALA A 155 13.27 -4.13 -11.35
N LEU A 156 13.27 -5.46 -11.30
CA LEU A 156 12.06 -6.25 -11.06
C LEU A 156 11.50 -6.03 -9.64
N LYS A 157 12.35 -5.99 -8.61
CA LYS A 157 11.92 -5.69 -7.23
C LYS A 157 11.28 -4.30 -7.14
N SER A 158 11.91 -3.32 -7.77
CA SER A 158 11.42 -1.94 -7.82
C SER A 158 10.06 -1.86 -8.52
N ALA A 159 9.94 -2.47 -9.69
CA ALA A 159 8.69 -2.51 -10.44
C ALA A 159 7.57 -3.20 -9.64
N ARG A 160 7.87 -4.33 -8.97
CA ARG A 160 6.90 -5.03 -8.11
C ARG A 160 6.44 -4.19 -6.92
N SER A 161 7.37 -3.51 -6.24
CA SER A 161 7.04 -2.61 -5.14
C SER A 161 6.11 -1.48 -5.61
N ASP A 162 6.40 -0.90 -6.76
CA ASP A 162 5.61 0.21 -7.32
C ASP A 162 4.22 -0.29 -7.77
N TYR A 163 4.13 -1.48 -8.37
CA TYR A 163 2.86 -2.15 -8.69
C TYR A 163 2.02 -2.45 -7.45
N GLN A 164 2.62 -3.01 -6.38
CA GLN A 164 1.90 -3.35 -5.15
C GLN A 164 1.27 -2.12 -4.49
N ASN A 165 1.95 -0.97 -4.51
CA ASN A 165 1.39 0.27 -3.98
C ASN A 165 0.16 0.71 -4.79
N VAL A 166 0.24 0.68 -6.13
CA VAL A 166 -0.87 1.05 -7.01
C VAL A 166 -2.04 0.06 -6.92
N ALA A 167 -1.74 -1.25 -6.89
CA ALA A 167 -2.75 -2.31 -6.78
C ALA A 167 -3.47 -2.24 -5.43
N ARG A 168 -2.74 -2.03 -4.33
CA ARG A 168 -3.32 -1.83 -3.00
C ARG A 168 -4.28 -0.64 -2.99
N ASP A 169 -3.86 0.50 -3.53
CA ASP A 169 -4.69 1.71 -3.54
C ASP A 169 -5.95 1.52 -4.43
N ARG A 170 -5.86 0.77 -5.53
CA ARG A 170 -7.02 0.39 -6.36
C ARG A 170 -7.97 -0.53 -5.59
N GLU A 171 -7.46 -1.56 -4.94
CA GLU A 171 -8.27 -2.51 -4.16
C GLU A 171 -8.98 -1.80 -3.00
N ILE A 172 -8.27 -0.93 -2.27
CA ILE A 172 -8.87 -0.07 -1.24
C ILE A 172 -10.01 0.75 -1.83
N LYS A 173 -9.80 1.45 -2.95
CA LYS A 173 -10.84 2.26 -3.60
C LYS A 173 -12.06 1.44 -4.05
N ALA A 174 -11.85 0.21 -4.52
CA ALA A 174 -12.94 -0.66 -4.96
C ALA A 174 -13.76 -1.21 -3.77
N VAL A 175 -13.11 -1.50 -2.65
CA VAL A 175 -13.75 -2.08 -1.46
C VAL A 175 -14.32 -0.99 -0.54
N LEU A 176 -13.78 0.23 -0.55
CA LEU A 176 -14.18 1.31 0.36
C LEU A 176 -15.68 1.61 0.36
N PRO A 177 -16.39 1.71 -0.80
CA PRO A 177 -17.84 1.94 -0.80
C PRO A 177 -18.61 0.78 -0.17
N LYS A 178 -18.18 -0.47 -0.44
CA LYS A 178 -18.80 -1.66 0.15
C LYS A 178 -18.58 -1.68 1.66
N ALA A 179 -17.35 -1.41 2.12
CA ALA A 179 -17.03 -1.33 3.54
C ALA A 179 -17.88 -0.25 4.25
N TRP A 180 -18.08 0.91 3.61
CA TRP A 180 -18.95 1.96 4.15
C TRP A 180 -20.41 1.52 4.24
N SER A 181 -20.98 0.93 3.19
CA SER A 181 -22.35 0.39 3.25
C SER A 181 -22.50 -0.66 4.34
N THR A 182 -21.56 -1.59 4.47
CA THR A 182 -21.58 -2.62 5.52
C THR A 182 -21.54 -2.00 6.92
N LEU A 183 -20.71 -0.98 7.17
CA LEU A 183 -20.67 -0.27 8.46
C LEU A 183 -22.02 0.39 8.81
N LEU A 184 -22.73 0.93 7.81
CA LEU A 184 -24.05 1.54 8.01
C LEU A 184 -25.14 0.51 8.27
N GLU A 185 -25.13 -0.60 7.52
CA GLU A 185 -26.12 -1.70 7.65
C GLU A 185 -25.99 -2.44 8.98
N GLU A 186 -24.75 -2.76 9.38
CA GLU A 186 -24.44 -3.46 10.63
C GLU A 186 -24.57 -2.55 11.86
N GLN A 187 -24.78 -1.25 11.66
CA GLN A 187 -24.87 -0.23 12.73
C GLN A 187 -23.66 -0.31 13.67
N ASP A 188 -22.47 -0.17 13.10
CA ASP A 188 -21.24 -0.30 13.89
C ASP A 188 -21.28 0.62 15.11
N SER A 189 -21.10 0.03 16.29
CA SER A 189 -21.21 0.73 17.57
C SER A 189 -20.28 1.94 17.70
N LEU A 190 -19.08 1.93 17.10
CA LEU A 190 -18.18 3.09 17.13
C LEU A 190 -18.72 4.23 16.28
N LEU A 191 -19.29 3.91 15.11
CA LEU A 191 -19.88 4.91 14.22
C LEU A 191 -21.13 5.54 14.84
N VAL A 192 -21.96 4.75 15.51
CA VAL A 192 -23.15 5.20 16.24
C VAL A 192 -22.76 6.12 17.41
N GLU A 193 -21.76 5.74 18.20
CA GLU A 193 -21.25 6.55 19.31
C GLU A 193 -20.61 7.85 18.80
N LEU A 194 -19.79 7.78 17.74
CA LEU A 194 -19.18 8.94 17.11
C LEU A 194 -20.22 9.94 16.61
N LEU A 195 -21.31 9.45 16.00
CA LEU A 195 -22.41 10.29 15.55
C LEU A 195 -23.14 10.95 16.74
N SER A 196 -23.41 10.19 17.81
CA SER A 196 -24.06 10.70 19.02
C SER A 196 -23.24 11.81 19.69
N ASP A 197 -21.94 11.58 19.87
CA ASP A 197 -21.02 12.59 20.41
C ASP A 197 -20.94 13.81 19.49
N LYS A 198 -20.90 13.60 18.17
CA LYS A 198 -20.81 14.71 17.23
C LYS A 198 -22.07 15.58 17.21
N VAL A 199 -23.26 14.99 17.43
CA VAL A 199 -24.50 15.76 17.58
C VAL A 199 -24.49 16.55 18.89
N GLU A 200 -24.03 15.95 19.99
CA GLU A 200 -23.87 16.63 21.28
C GLU A 200 -22.94 17.84 21.16
N ASP A 201 -21.80 17.71 20.47
CA ASP A 201 -20.87 18.83 20.24
C ASP A 201 -21.52 20.00 19.49
N LEU A 202 -22.44 19.71 18.55
CA LEU A 202 -23.05 20.70 17.68
C LEU A 202 -24.25 21.41 18.30
N CYS A 203 -25.01 20.75 19.17
CA CYS A 203 -26.24 21.32 19.74
C CYS A 203 -26.33 21.30 21.27
N GLY A 204 -25.37 20.69 21.96
CA GLY A 204 -25.35 20.54 23.41
C GLY A 204 -26.25 19.43 23.96
N TYR A 205 -26.95 18.69 23.10
CA TYR A 205 -27.86 17.61 23.49
C TYR A 205 -27.39 16.28 22.90
N LYS A 206 -27.18 15.29 23.78
CA LYS A 206 -26.77 13.95 23.37
C LYS A 206 -27.97 13.13 22.89
N PRO A 207 -28.06 12.77 21.60
CA PRO A 207 -29.12 11.89 21.12
C PRO A 207 -28.91 10.47 21.66
N ASP A 208 -30.00 9.73 21.81
CA ASP A 208 -29.91 8.31 22.12
C ASP A 208 -29.32 7.53 20.93
N LEU A 209 -28.73 6.37 21.24
CA LEU A 209 -28.04 5.56 20.24
C LEU A 209 -29.01 4.91 19.24
N GLU A 210 -30.27 4.74 19.60
CA GLU A 210 -31.31 4.16 18.75
C GLU A 210 -31.70 5.12 17.63
N LEU A 211 -31.81 6.42 17.95
CA LEU A 211 -32.04 7.50 16.99
C LEU A 211 -30.89 7.60 15.99
N CYS A 212 -29.64 7.54 16.47
CA CYS A 212 -28.46 7.51 15.60
C CYS A 212 -28.43 6.26 14.70
N SER A 213 -28.76 5.10 15.25
CA SER A 213 -28.77 3.83 14.50
C SER A 213 -29.82 3.83 13.38
N ARG A 214 -31.05 4.27 13.68
CA ARG A 214 -32.10 4.44 12.66
C ARG A 214 -31.72 5.45 11.57
N PHE A 215 -31.03 6.53 11.95
CA PHE A 215 -30.55 7.51 10.99
C PHE A 215 -29.49 6.92 10.04
N LEU A 216 -28.52 6.16 10.56
CA LEU A 216 -27.49 5.50 9.74
C LEU A 216 -28.09 4.45 8.79
N LEU A 217 -29.03 3.63 9.28
CA LEU A 217 -29.79 2.69 8.44
C LEU A 217 -30.53 3.40 7.30
N ALA A 218 -31.19 4.53 7.59
CA ALA A 218 -31.90 5.31 6.58
C ALA A 218 -30.95 5.90 5.52
N MET A 219 -29.68 6.13 5.87
CA MET A 219 -28.64 6.55 4.92
C MET A 219 -28.11 5.39 4.07
N ALA A 220 -28.04 4.17 4.61
CA ALA A 220 -27.69 2.98 3.84
C ALA A 220 -28.65 2.76 2.65
N GLY A 221 -29.96 2.96 2.86
CA GLY A 221 -30.98 2.82 1.81
C GLY A 221 -30.96 3.91 0.73
N LYS A 222 -30.27 5.04 0.97
CA LYS A 222 -30.13 6.15 0.00
C LYS A 222 -28.80 6.12 -0.76
N ALA A 223 -27.82 5.34 -0.29
CA ALA A 223 -26.51 5.17 -0.91
C ALA A 223 -26.57 4.10 -2.02
N SER A 224 -27.27 4.38 -3.13
CA SER A 224 -27.09 3.64 -4.37
C SER A 224 -26.84 4.59 -5.53
N PRO A 225 -25.58 4.66 -6.01
CA PRO A 225 -25.29 4.89 -7.40
C PRO A 225 -24.98 3.55 -8.07
N THR A 226 -25.68 3.30 -9.16
CA THR A 226 -25.40 2.25 -10.13
C THR A 226 -23.93 2.22 -10.53
N THR A 227 -23.24 1.13 -10.26
CA THR A 227 -22.13 0.67 -11.11
C THR A 227 -22.22 -0.84 -11.19
N LYS A 228 -22.65 -1.34 -12.36
CA LYS A 228 -22.66 -2.78 -12.66
C LYS A 228 -21.23 -3.30 -12.55
N VAL A 229 -20.96 -4.11 -11.52
CA VAL A 229 -19.76 -4.94 -11.44
C VAL A 229 -20.01 -6.20 -12.26
N PRO A 230 -19.08 -6.65 -13.13
CA PRO A 230 -19.20 -7.94 -13.79
C PRO A 230 -19.10 -9.08 -12.77
N GLU A 231 -20.01 -10.03 -12.82
CA GLU A 231 -19.96 -11.27 -12.04
C GLU A 231 -18.63 -12.01 -12.32
N ILE A 232 -17.80 -12.14 -11.29
CA ILE A 232 -16.64 -13.04 -11.31
C ILE A 232 -17.18 -14.42 -10.95
N THR A 233 -17.12 -15.33 -11.91
CA THR A 233 -17.46 -16.75 -11.75
C THR A 233 -16.54 -17.41 -10.71
N ASN A 234 -17.18 -18.16 -9.81
CA ASN A 234 -16.54 -18.96 -8.77
C ASN A 234 -15.56 -19.98 -9.36
N TYR A 235 -14.33 -20.00 -8.84
CA TYR A 235 -13.48 -21.19 -8.85
C TYR A 235 -13.06 -21.56 -7.42
N PRO A 236 -12.92 -22.85 -7.11
CA PRO A 236 -12.68 -23.33 -5.76
C PRO A 236 -11.24 -23.02 -5.34
N ARG A 237 -11.06 -22.25 -4.27
CA ARG A 237 -9.76 -22.13 -3.60
C ARG A 237 -9.62 -23.26 -2.59
N GLU A 238 -8.84 -24.28 -2.95
CA GLU A 238 -8.27 -25.20 -1.97
C GLU A 238 -7.32 -24.42 -1.05
N SER A 239 -7.63 -24.46 0.24
CA SER A 239 -6.89 -23.81 1.32
C SER A 239 -5.70 -24.66 1.74
N ASN A 240 -4.53 -24.41 1.15
CA ASN A 240 -3.26 -24.87 1.74
C ASN A 240 -2.51 -23.66 2.33
N ARG A 241 -2.92 -23.24 3.53
CA ARG A 241 -2.18 -22.27 4.34
C ARG A 241 -1.09 -23.00 5.13
N LYS A 242 0.14 -22.97 4.64
CA LYS A 242 1.33 -23.08 5.51
C LYS A 242 1.70 -21.67 5.98
N ALA A 243 1.61 -21.45 7.28
CA ALA A 243 2.05 -20.24 7.95
C ALA A 243 3.56 -20.01 7.70
N LYS A 244 3.91 -18.83 7.18
CA LYS A 244 5.27 -18.31 7.20
C LYS A 244 5.28 -17.09 8.11
N GLU A 245 5.95 -17.24 9.25
CA GLU A 245 6.29 -16.17 10.17
C GLU A 245 6.99 -15.03 9.41
N ARG A 246 6.43 -13.83 9.48
CA ARG A 246 7.06 -12.61 8.96
C ARG A 246 7.95 -12.04 10.06
N LYS A 247 9.26 -12.08 9.84
CA LYS A 247 10.25 -11.31 10.60
C LYS A 247 9.94 -9.81 10.47
N ALA A 248 9.87 -9.13 11.60
CA ALA A 248 9.67 -7.70 11.72
C ALA A 248 10.86 -6.93 11.12
N THR A 249 10.60 -6.13 10.10
CA THR A 249 11.56 -5.14 9.58
C THR A 249 11.33 -3.82 10.30
N ALA A 250 12.39 -3.28 10.90
CA ALA A 250 12.40 -2.11 11.76
C ALA A 250 11.73 -0.87 11.13
N THR A 251 10.61 -0.45 11.71
CA THR A 251 9.95 0.83 11.43
C THR A 251 10.63 1.94 12.25
N ARG A 252 10.96 3.08 11.61
CA ARG A 252 11.38 4.32 12.28
C ARG A 252 10.35 4.70 13.36
N ASN A 253 10.77 4.73 14.63
CA ASN A 253 9.91 5.12 15.76
C ASN A 253 9.47 6.59 15.63
N LYS A 254 8.17 6.81 15.40
CA LYS A 254 7.58 8.15 15.16
C LYS A 254 7.14 8.85 16.45
N TYR A 255 6.99 8.14 17.56
CA TYR A 255 6.51 8.67 18.84
C TYR A 255 7.55 8.47 19.94
N SER A 256 7.59 9.39 20.90
CA SER A 256 8.33 9.23 22.15
C SER A 256 7.54 9.81 23.31
N PHE A 257 7.72 9.25 24.50
CA PHE A 257 7.14 9.74 25.74
C PHE A 257 8.15 9.63 26.87
N LYS A 258 8.02 10.46 27.91
CA LYS A 258 8.87 10.39 29.10
C LYS A 258 8.12 9.74 30.24
N PHE A 259 8.81 8.86 30.95
CA PHE A 259 8.34 8.27 32.19
C PHE A 259 9.49 8.33 33.21
N LYS A 260 9.26 9.03 34.32
CA LYS A 260 10.29 9.40 35.30
C LYS A 260 11.41 10.23 34.66
N GLN A 261 12.60 9.68 34.54
CA GLN A 261 13.77 10.33 33.93
C GLN A 261 14.18 9.66 32.61
N LYS A 262 13.39 8.70 32.11
CA LYS A 262 13.72 7.92 30.92
C LYS A 262 12.75 8.24 29.79
N THR A 263 13.29 8.39 28.59
CA THR A 263 12.52 8.55 27.36
C THR A 263 12.32 7.19 26.71
N TYR A 264 11.08 6.89 26.33
CA TYR A 264 10.67 5.68 25.64
C TYR A 264 10.28 6.03 24.21
N SER A 265 10.59 5.13 23.28
CA SER A 265 10.25 5.28 21.87
C SER A 265 9.17 4.29 21.47
N ALA A 266 8.19 4.72 20.69
CA ALA A 266 7.06 3.92 20.25
C ALA A 266 6.81 4.08 18.75
N SER A 267 6.30 2.99 18.16
CA SER A 267 6.01 2.89 16.73
C SER A 267 4.64 3.47 16.35
N SER A 268 3.72 3.61 17.33
CA SER A 268 2.36 4.11 17.14
C SER A 268 1.76 4.68 18.42
N ALA A 269 0.64 5.41 18.33
CA ALA A 269 -0.11 5.89 19.50
C ALA A 269 -0.60 4.74 20.39
N ARG A 270 -1.02 3.61 19.79
CA ARG A 270 -1.39 2.38 20.52
C ARG A 270 -0.23 1.86 21.36
N ASP A 271 0.97 1.87 20.78
CA ASP A 271 2.20 1.40 21.41
C ASP A 271 2.59 2.31 22.59
N VAL A 272 2.44 3.64 22.46
CA VAL A 272 2.60 4.58 23.59
C VAL A 272 1.64 4.23 24.74
N MET A 273 0.35 4.08 24.46
CA MET A 273 -0.66 3.74 25.48
C MET A 273 -0.35 2.41 26.17
N THR A 274 -0.02 1.38 25.39
CA THR A 274 0.26 0.04 25.93
C THR A 274 1.49 0.07 26.85
N GLN A 275 2.59 0.67 26.39
CA GLN A 275 3.81 0.80 27.20
C GLN A 275 3.58 1.67 28.44
N LEU A 276 2.80 2.74 28.34
CA LEU A 276 2.53 3.61 29.47
C LEU A 276 1.71 2.89 30.55
N LEU A 277 0.65 2.17 30.17
CA LEU A 277 -0.16 1.41 31.13
C LEU A 277 0.64 0.28 31.77
N GLN A 278 1.55 -0.35 31.02
CA GLN A 278 2.50 -1.33 31.57
C GLN A 278 3.38 -0.71 32.66
N LEU A 279 4.03 0.41 32.35
CA LEU A 279 4.91 1.10 33.28
C LEU A 279 4.17 1.62 34.53
N LEU A 280 2.91 2.03 34.38
CA LEU A 280 2.07 2.41 35.51
C LEU A 280 1.70 1.21 36.39
N ALA A 281 1.41 0.06 35.78
CA ALA A 281 1.12 -1.17 36.51
C ALA A 281 2.35 -1.71 37.26
N ASP A 282 3.53 -1.66 36.63
CA ASP A 282 4.80 -2.12 37.24
C ASP A 282 5.22 -1.27 38.46
N GLU A 283 4.76 -0.02 38.53
CA GLU A 283 5.09 0.91 39.63
C GLU A 283 4.04 0.93 40.75
N ASP A 284 2.82 0.50 40.45
CA ASP A 284 1.68 0.49 41.37
C ASP A 284 0.76 -0.68 41.04
N ASP A 285 0.89 -1.76 41.80
CA ASP A 285 0.10 -2.98 41.63
C ASP A 285 -1.42 -2.74 41.74
N THR A 286 -1.84 -1.66 42.40
CA THR A 286 -3.26 -1.30 42.56
C THR A 286 -3.78 -0.40 41.43
N PHE A 287 -2.90 0.10 40.57
CA PHE A 287 -3.23 1.05 39.50
C PHE A 287 -4.32 0.52 38.59
N LEU A 288 -4.18 -0.72 38.09
CA LEU A 288 -5.11 -1.27 37.11
C LEU A 288 -6.50 -1.51 37.70
N GLU A 289 -6.59 -1.83 38.99
CA GLU A 289 -7.87 -1.96 39.69
C GLU A 289 -8.57 -0.60 39.80
N ARG A 290 -7.82 0.43 40.22
CA ARG A 290 -8.34 1.81 40.25
C ARG A 290 -8.73 2.28 38.86
N PHE A 291 -7.92 1.99 37.85
CA PHE A 291 -8.19 2.38 36.47
C PHE A 291 -9.41 1.66 35.90
N ALA A 292 -9.59 0.36 36.19
CA ALA A 292 -10.75 -0.42 35.80
C ALA A 292 -12.05 0.05 36.48
N SER A 293 -11.96 0.56 37.71
CA SER A 293 -13.11 1.10 38.46
C SER A 293 -13.59 2.46 37.97
N ARG A 294 -12.80 3.19 37.18
CA ARG A 294 -13.25 4.42 36.53
C ARG A 294 -14.34 4.11 35.50
N LYS A 295 -15.18 5.11 35.24
CA LYS A 295 -16.15 5.05 34.15
C LYS A 295 -15.39 5.03 32.83
N HIS A 296 -15.46 3.91 32.11
CA HIS A 296 -14.98 3.80 30.73
C HIS A 296 -16.11 4.21 29.76
N GLY A 297 -15.99 3.83 28.48
CA GLY A 297 -17.07 4.00 27.51
C GLY A 297 -18.39 3.35 27.94
N LYS A 298 -19.50 3.69 27.27
CA LYS A 298 -20.85 3.24 27.66
C LYS A 298 -21.02 1.72 27.65
N LYS A 299 -20.40 1.04 26.68
CA LYS A 299 -20.47 -0.43 26.53
C LYS A 299 -19.12 -1.12 26.69
N ARG A 300 -18.03 -0.47 26.32
CA ARG A 300 -16.68 -1.07 26.26
C ARG A 300 -15.84 -0.69 27.46
N ARG A 301 -15.10 -1.65 27.99
CA ARG A 301 -14.05 -1.41 28.98
C ARG A 301 -12.74 -1.13 28.26
N TYR A 302 -11.94 -0.22 28.79
CA TYR A 302 -10.56 -0.01 28.30
C TYR A 302 -9.65 -1.13 28.79
N ILE A 303 -9.86 -1.58 30.03
CA ILE A 303 -9.12 -2.68 30.64
C ILE A 303 -10.05 -3.66 31.33
N ALA A 304 -9.76 -4.96 31.27
CA ALA A 304 -10.53 -6.00 31.93
C ALA A 304 -9.67 -7.22 32.29
N ARG A 305 -10.13 -8.04 33.24
CA ARG A 305 -9.50 -9.34 33.59
C ARG A 305 -9.80 -10.42 32.54
N VAL A 306 -10.90 -10.25 31.81
CA VAL A 306 -11.39 -11.16 30.77
C VAL A 306 -11.48 -10.37 29.46
N ARG A 307 -10.88 -10.91 28.38
CA ARG A 307 -10.79 -10.21 27.09
C ARG A 307 -12.17 -9.90 26.48
N GLU A 308 -13.15 -10.78 26.68
CA GLU A 308 -14.51 -10.62 26.16
C GLU A 308 -15.24 -9.41 26.77
N ASP A 309 -14.85 -8.98 27.97
CA ASP A 309 -15.44 -7.82 28.65
C ASP A 309 -14.97 -6.47 28.06
N LEU A 310 -13.88 -6.48 27.28
CA LEU A 310 -13.42 -5.29 26.55
C LEU A 310 -14.40 -4.91 25.45
N TYR A 311 -14.97 -5.92 24.80
CA TYR A 311 -15.89 -5.77 23.66
C TYR A 311 -17.15 -6.62 23.86
N PRO A 312 -18.07 -6.25 24.78
CA PRO A 312 -19.26 -7.05 25.06
C PRO A 312 -20.11 -7.29 23.80
N GLY A 313 -20.38 -8.56 23.49
CA GLY A 313 -21.14 -8.98 22.32
C GLY A 313 -20.36 -9.01 21.00
N ARG A 314 -19.03 -8.78 21.03
CA ARG A 314 -18.15 -8.77 19.85
C ARG A 314 -16.85 -9.55 20.10
N PRO A 315 -16.92 -10.90 20.15
CA PRO A 315 -15.76 -11.75 20.42
C PRO A 315 -14.67 -11.63 19.34
N ASP A 316 -15.07 -11.32 18.10
CA ASP A 316 -14.17 -11.01 16.98
C ASP A 316 -13.20 -9.86 17.32
N LEU A 317 -13.72 -8.78 17.91
CA LEU A 317 -12.90 -7.63 18.31
C LEU A 317 -12.04 -7.94 19.53
N ALA A 318 -12.52 -8.79 20.44
CA ALA A 318 -11.75 -9.22 21.60
C ALA A 318 -10.52 -10.04 21.19
N ASP A 319 -10.63 -10.90 20.18
CA ASP A 319 -9.51 -11.71 19.69
C ASP A 319 -8.50 -10.89 18.87
N GLU A 320 -8.97 -9.97 18.02
CA GLU A 320 -8.08 -9.21 17.12
C GLU A 320 -7.48 -7.93 17.74
N HIS A 321 -8.16 -7.36 18.74
CA HIS A 321 -7.82 -6.02 19.26
C HIS A 321 -7.61 -5.96 20.76
N SER A 322 -7.32 -7.08 21.42
CA SER A 322 -6.90 -7.09 22.83
C SER A 322 -5.41 -7.38 22.95
N VAL A 323 -4.74 -6.69 23.87
CA VAL A 323 -3.35 -6.95 24.21
C VAL A 323 -3.27 -7.18 25.72
N GLU A 324 -2.61 -8.24 26.13
CA GLU A 324 -2.28 -8.45 27.54
C GLU A 324 -1.18 -7.45 27.92
N VAL A 325 -1.47 -6.62 28.93
CA VAL A 325 -0.52 -5.61 29.42
C VAL A 325 0.35 -6.30 30.47
N VAL A 326 -0.24 -6.62 31.62
CA VAL A 326 0.37 -7.50 32.64
C VAL A 326 -0.41 -8.83 32.70
N PRO A 327 0.18 -9.90 33.24
CA PRO A 327 -0.49 -11.18 33.39
C PRO A 327 -1.89 -11.06 34.02
N GLY A 328 -2.92 -11.48 33.27
CA GLY A 328 -4.31 -11.44 33.70
C GLY A 328 -5.01 -10.09 33.57
N TRP A 329 -4.44 -9.11 32.86
CA TRP A 329 -5.08 -7.86 32.50
C TRP A 329 -4.97 -7.56 31.00
N TRP A 330 -6.12 -7.38 30.37
CA TRP A 330 -6.26 -7.14 28.94
C TRP A 330 -6.65 -5.69 28.68
N LEU A 331 -6.02 -5.08 27.68
CA LEU A 331 -6.28 -3.73 27.19
C LEU A 331 -6.89 -3.79 25.77
N GLY A 332 -8.00 -3.08 25.58
CA GLY A 332 -8.56 -2.86 24.26
C GLY A 332 -7.65 -1.96 23.42
N THR A 333 -7.55 -2.21 22.12
CA THR A 333 -6.65 -1.45 21.25
C THR A 333 -7.30 -0.87 20.00
N ASN A 334 -8.57 -1.18 19.75
CA ASN A 334 -9.36 -0.61 18.67
C ASN A 334 -9.94 0.76 19.05
N TYR A 335 -9.07 1.77 19.13
CA TYR A 335 -9.43 3.16 19.45
C TYR A 335 -8.78 4.14 18.46
N SER A 336 -9.50 5.22 18.17
CA SER A 336 -8.95 6.34 17.39
C SER A 336 -7.82 7.04 18.17
N ARG A 337 -6.98 7.79 17.45
CA ARG A 337 -5.86 8.54 18.04
C ARG A 337 -6.31 9.52 19.13
N SER A 338 -7.46 10.18 18.96
CA SER A 338 -8.03 11.08 19.98
C SER A 338 -8.50 10.32 21.22
N ASN A 339 -9.15 9.17 21.03
CA ASN A 339 -9.62 8.36 22.16
C ASN A 339 -8.44 7.74 22.92
N ILE A 340 -7.36 7.39 22.22
CA ILE A 340 -6.11 6.95 22.87
C ILE A 340 -5.56 8.06 23.78
N GLN A 341 -5.56 9.32 23.35
CA GLN A 341 -5.14 10.43 24.22
C GLN A 341 -6.07 10.55 25.45
N GLN A 342 -7.38 10.45 25.27
CA GLN A 342 -8.33 10.48 26.41
C GLN A 342 -8.10 9.33 27.41
N ILE A 343 -7.77 8.13 26.92
CA ILE A 343 -7.43 6.97 27.77
C ILE A 343 -6.13 7.24 28.53
N ILE A 344 -5.11 7.80 27.87
CA ILE A 344 -3.85 8.22 28.51
C ILE A 344 -4.12 9.26 29.59
N ASP A 345 -4.92 10.29 29.29
CA ASP A 345 -5.24 11.35 30.25
C ASP A 345 -5.96 10.80 31.47
N LEU A 346 -6.94 9.90 31.27
CA LEU A 346 -7.62 9.20 32.37
C LEU A 346 -6.65 8.32 33.18
N ALA A 347 -5.71 7.65 32.52
CA ALA A 347 -4.69 6.84 33.21
C ALA A 347 -3.78 7.74 34.08
N LEU A 348 -3.40 8.90 33.57
CA LEU A 348 -2.61 9.90 34.32
C LEU A 348 -3.38 10.52 35.49
N GLU A 349 -4.71 10.66 35.38
CA GLU A 349 -5.56 11.09 36.51
C GLU A 349 -5.63 10.05 37.63
N VAL A 350 -5.64 8.76 37.28
CA VAL A 350 -5.69 7.65 38.25
C VAL A 350 -4.33 7.39 38.88
N ALA A 351 -3.25 7.67 38.16
CA ALA A 351 -1.89 7.55 38.67
C ALA A 351 -1.67 8.48 39.88
N HIS A 352 -0.84 8.04 40.83
CA HIS A 352 -0.50 8.86 41.99
C HIS A 352 0.07 10.25 41.58
N PRO A 353 -0.28 11.34 42.27
CA PRO A 353 0.16 12.70 41.90
C PRO A 353 1.68 12.86 41.73
N ASN A 354 2.45 12.14 42.56
CA ASN A 354 3.92 12.13 42.52
C ASN A 354 4.49 11.41 41.29
N LEU A 355 3.74 10.47 40.71
CA LEU A 355 4.12 9.72 39.51
C LEU A 355 3.66 10.47 38.26
N ARG A 356 2.42 10.99 38.26
CA ARG A 356 1.85 11.82 37.19
C ARG A 356 2.76 12.99 36.80
N SER A 357 3.31 13.71 37.78
CA SER A 357 4.19 14.87 37.53
C SER A 357 5.51 14.53 36.84
N LYS A 358 5.83 13.23 36.71
CA LYS A 358 7.03 12.72 36.06
C LYS A 358 6.73 12.00 34.74
N ILE A 359 5.54 12.18 34.18
CA ILE A 359 5.13 11.57 32.92
C ILE A 359 4.76 12.64 31.91
N GLU A 360 5.34 12.55 30.71
CA GLU A 360 4.97 13.35 29.55
C GLU A 360 4.62 12.40 28.40
N ALA A 361 3.33 12.22 28.14
CA ALA A 361 2.83 11.38 27.05
C ALA A 361 1.75 12.14 26.26
N ASN A 362 2.06 12.46 25.01
CA ASN A 362 1.13 13.10 24.08
C ASN A 362 1.20 12.39 22.74
N VAL A 363 0.04 11.95 22.25
CA VAL A 363 -0.09 11.26 20.97
C VAL A 363 -0.84 12.07 19.93
N LEU A 364 -1.36 13.27 20.24
CA LEU A 364 -2.13 14.14 19.33
C LEU A 364 -1.30 14.99 18.36
#